data_AF-A0A955F0I6-F1
#
_entry.id   AF-A0A955F0I6-F1
#
_cell.length_a   1.000
_cell.length_b   1.000
_cell.length_c   1.000
_cell.angle_alpha   90.00
_cell.angle_beta   90.00
_cell.angle_gamma   90.00
#
_symmetry.space_group_name_H-M   'P 1'
#
loop_
_entity.id
_entity.type
_entity.pdbx_description
1 polymer ?
#
loop_
_entity_poly.entity_id
_entity_poly.type
_entity_poly.pdbx_seq_one_letter_code
_entity_poly.pdbx_strand_id
1 'polypeptide(L)'
;ETFISYHEELAAAALQRQALGRQGVHPERFIQTGSAETILALVEAGLGYSLVPSLDPEGPRWPGVTAHELKSPRMEFPVFLAWRRDMPEHPAFDDLLATAPST
;
A
#
# COMPACT_ATOMS: atom_id res chain seq x y z
N GLU A 1 13.75 5.70 15.43
CA GLU A 1 12.26 5.72 15.41
C GLU A 1 11.68 4.36 14.97
N THR A 2 10.42 4.06 15.36
CA THR A 2 9.75 2.78 15.05
C THR A 2 9.01 2.85 13.71
N PHE A 3 9.28 1.90 12.81
CA PHE A 3 8.57 1.73 11.55
C PHE A 3 7.54 0.60 11.65
N ILE A 4 6.29 0.90 11.31
CA ILE A 4 5.22 -0.08 11.25
C ILE A 4 5.16 -0.64 9.84
N SER A 5 5.53 -1.90 9.66
CA SER A 5 5.63 -2.56 8.35
C SER A 5 4.55 -3.61 8.15
N TYR A 6 4.28 -3.95 6.88
CA TYR A 6 3.60 -5.19 6.55
C TYR A 6 4.44 -6.40 6.99
N HIS A 7 3.76 -7.51 7.27
CA HIS A 7 4.38 -8.81 7.52
C HIS A 7 5.26 -9.23 6.34
N GLU A 8 6.41 -9.86 6.60
CA GLU A 8 7.44 -10.08 5.57
C GLU A 8 7.00 -10.97 4.41
N GLU A 9 6.00 -11.82 4.66
CA GLU A 9 5.36 -12.69 3.68
C GLU A 9 4.52 -11.93 2.65
N LEU A 10 4.16 -10.68 2.93
CA LEU A 10 3.41 -9.83 2.02
C LEU A 10 4.37 -9.11 1.07
N ALA A 11 4.06 -9.12 -0.22
CA ALA A 11 4.82 -8.40 -1.25
C ALA A 11 5.01 -6.91 -0.88
N ALA A 12 4.01 -6.29 -0.25
CA ALA A 12 4.06 -4.91 0.20
C ALA A 12 5.20 -4.62 1.20
N ALA A 13 5.62 -5.60 2.02
CA ALA A 13 6.75 -5.43 2.93
C ALA A 13 8.08 -5.25 2.17
N ALA A 14 8.26 -5.98 1.05
CA ALA A 14 9.43 -5.81 0.20
C ALA A 14 9.45 -4.42 -0.44
N LEU A 15 8.27 -3.90 -0.84
CA LEU A 15 8.14 -2.55 -1.40
C LEU A 15 8.49 -1.47 -0.37
N GLN A 16 8.00 -1.61 0.87
CA GLN A 16 8.37 -0.71 1.97
C GLN A 16 9.88 -0.69 2.20
N ARG A 17 10.52 -1.86 2.29
CA ARG A 17 11.98 -1.95 2.47
C ARG A 17 12.76 -1.35 1.31
N GLN A 18 12.30 -1.57 0.07
CA GLN A 18 12.92 -0.99 -1.10
C GLN A 18 12.80 0.55 -1.10
N ALA A 19 11.64 1.09 -0.73
CA ALA A 19 11.42 2.54 -0.62
C ALA A 19 12.32 3.16 0.46
N LEU A 20 12.37 2.55 1.65
CA LEU A 20 13.25 2.98 2.74
C LEU A 20 14.73 2.96 2.33
N GLY A 21 15.18 1.84 1.73
CA GLY A 21 16.57 1.67 1.29
C GLY A 21 16.99 2.68 0.22
N ARG A 22 16.10 3.01 -0.73
CA ARG A 22 16.37 4.05 -1.75
C ARG A 22 16.49 5.46 -1.18
N GLN A 23 15.98 5.70 0.02
CA GLN A 23 16.10 6.97 0.74
C GLN A 23 17.22 6.95 1.79
N GLY A 24 17.94 5.84 1.95
CA GLY A 24 18.93 5.68 3.01
C GLY A 24 18.32 5.70 4.42
N VAL A 25 17.01 5.45 4.53
CA VAL A 25 16.30 5.40 5.81
C VAL A 25 16.40 3.99 6.36
N HIS A 26 16.92 3.89 7.59
CA HIS A 26 17.09 2.62 8.30
C HIS A 26 16.41 2.71 9.67
N PRO A 27 15.14 2.27 9.79
CA PRO A 27 14.45 2.25 11.07
C PRO A 27 15.16 1.36 12.09
N GLU A 28 15.22 1.81 13.34
CA GLU A 28 15.87 1.06 14.44
C GLU A 28 14.99 -0.09 14.95
N ARG A 29 13.67 0.05 14.79
CA ARG A 29 12.66 -0.88 15.30
C ARG A 29 11.58 -1.09 14.26
N PHE A 30 11.11 -2.33 14.17
CA PHE A 30 10.02 -2.73 13.29
C PHE A 30 8.89 -3.34 14.11
N ILE A 31 7.64 -2.96 13.78
CA ILE A 31 6.43 -3.67 14.19
C ILE A 31 5.78 -4.18 12.91
N GLN A 32 5.53 -5.50 12.84
CA GLN A 32 4.97 -6.14 11.65
C GLN A 32 3.48 -6.42 11.83
N THR A 33 2.68 -6.11 10.81
CA THR A 33 1.22 -6.29 10.84
C THR A 33 0.68 -6.84 9.53
N GLY A 34 -0.56 -7.33 9.55
CA GLY A 34 -1.17 -7.99 8.40
C GLY A 34 -1.88 -7.08 7.38
N SER A 35 -2.15 -5.81 7.69
CA SER A 35 -3.01 -4.97 6.84
C SER A 35 -2.69 -3.47 6.95
N ALA A 36 -3.12 -2.69 5.95
CA ALA A 36 -2.95 -1.24 5.93
C ALA A 36 -3.73 -0.56 7.07
N GLU A 37 -4.94 -1.04 7.37
CA GLU A 37 -5.79 -0.53 8.44
C GLU A 37 -5.12 -0.73 9.81
N THR A 38 -4.49 -1.88 10.02
CA THR A 38 -3.75 -2.14 11.25
C THR A 38 -2.54 -1.21 11.37
N ILE A 39 -1.82 -0.97 10.26
CA ILE A 39 -0.74 0.01 10.22
C ILE A 39 -1.26 1.40 10.63
N LEU A 40 -2.34 1.86 10.01
CA LEU A 40 -2.91 3.19 10.26
C LEU A 40 -3.39 3.35 11.71
N ALA A 41 -4.01 2.32 12.29
CA ALA A 41 -4.41 2.32 13.70
C ALA A 41 -3.21 2.43 14.66
N LEU A 42 -2.09 1.77 14.37
CA LEU A 42 -0.89 1.89 15.21
C LEU A 42 -0.19 3.25 15.05
N VAL A 43 -0.23 3.82 13.85
CA VAL A 43 0.26 5.19 13.60
C VAL A 43 -0.61 6.21 14.34
N GLU A 44 -1.94 6.06 14.29
CA GLU A 44 -2.89 6.89 15.04
C GLU A 44 -2.65 6.81 16.56
N ALA A 45 -2.35 5.62 17.08
CA ALA A 45 -1.96 5.41 18.48
C ALA A 45 -0.56 5.96 18.84
N GLY A 46 0.17 6.55 17.89
CA GLY A 46 1.49 7.16 18.12
C GLY A 46 2.64 6.16 18.27
N LEU A 47 2.47 4.91 17.81
CA LEU A 47 3.50 3.87 17.97
C LEU A 47 4.64 3.99 16.94
N GLY A 48 4.45 4.77 15.89
CA GLY A 48 5.46 4.99 14.87
C GLY A 48 4.91 5.60 13.59
N TYR A 49 5.65 5.41 12.50
CA TYR A 49 5.28 5.85 11.15
C TYR A 49 5.32 4.68 10.18
N SER A 50 4.78 4.88 8.98
CA SER A 50 4.79 3.86 7.92
C SER A 50 4.82 4.48 6.54
N LEU A 51 5.05 3.62 5.55
CA LEU A 51 4.81 3.87 4.13
C LEU A 51 3.75 2.88 3.66
N VAL A 52 2.61 3.36 3.18
CA VAL A 52 1.54 2.48 2.67
C VAL A 52 1.21 2.84 1.23
N PRO A 53 0.91 1.84 0.37
CA PRO A 53 0.34 2.13 -0.94
C PRO A 53 -1.02 2.81 -0.78
N SER A 54 -1.33 3.74 -1.67
CA SER A 54 -2.62 4.45 -1.70
C SER A 54 -3.16 4.47 -3.12
N LEU A 55 -4.47 4.26 -3.25
CA LEU A 55 -5.20 4.49 -4.50
C LEU A 55 -5.64 5.96 -4.63
N ASP A 56 -5.73 6.67 -3.50
CA ASP A 56 -5.99 8.12 -3.46
C ASP A 56 -4.64 8.86 -3.58
N PRO A 57 -4.48 9.78 -4.54
CA PRO A 57 -3.28 10.61 -4.67
C PRO A 57 -2.94 11.43 -3.41
N GLU A 58 -3.93 11.77 -2.59
CA GLU A 58 -3.75 12.48 -1.32
C GLU A 58 -3.30 11.54 -0.18
N GLY A 59 -3.25 10.24 -0.43
CA GLY A 59 -2.93 9.21 0.56
C GLY A 59 -4.17 8.65 1.27
N PRO A 60 -3.99 7.68 2.18
CA PRO A 60 -5.09 7.09 2.92
C PRO A 60 -5.76 8.13 3.82
N ARG A 61 -7.10 8.16 3.80
CA ARG A 61 -7.90 9.00 4.70
C ARG A 61 -8.21 8.22 5.98
N TRP A 62 -7.54 8.56 7.07
CA TRP A 62 -7.74 7.94 8.38
C TRP A 62 -7.76 9.01 9.50
N PRO A 63 -8.75 8.99 10.42
CA PRO A 63 -8.82 9.98 11.51
C PRO A 63 -7.55 10.01 12.35
N GLY A 64 -7.05 11.21 12.66
CA GLY A 64 -5.84 11.38 13.49
C GLY A 64 -4.53 11.04 12.80
N VAL A 65 -4.55 10.60 11.54
CA VAL A 65 -3.34 10.32 10.75
C VAL A 65 -3.18 11.38 9.68
N THR A 66 -1.98 11.96 9.61
CA THR A 66 -1.59 12.82 8.51
C THR A 66 -0.83 12.00 7.48
N ALA A 67 -1.35 11.94 6.26
CA ALA A 67 -0.69 11.31 5.14
C ALA A 67 0.06 12.36 4.30
N HIS A 68 1.24 11.98 3.82
CA HIS A 68 2.03 12.77 2.89
C HIS A 68 2.43 11.91 1.70
N GLU A 69 2.21 12.41 0.48
CA GLU A 69 2.71 11.75 -0.73
C GLU A 69 4.25 11.72 -0.72
N LEU A 70 4.82 10.54 -0.95
CA LEU A 70 6.25 10.39 -1.16
C LEU A 70 6.62 10.80 -2.59
N LYS A 71 7.06 12.05 -2.76
CA LYS A 71 7.40 12.61 -4.09
C LYS A 71 8.64 11.99 -4.74
N SER A 72 9.61 11.55 -3.95
CA SER A 72 10.82 10.88 -4.46
C SER A 72 11.37 9.90 -3.41
N PRO A 73 11.62 8.63 -3.77
CA PRO A 73 11.39 8.03 -5.07
C PRO A 73 9.90 7.67 -5.17
N ARG A 74 9.18 8.29 -6.09
CA ARG A 74 7.80 7.88 -6.36
C ARG A 74 7.83 6.48 -6.96
N MET A 75 7.10 5.56 -6.35
CA MET A 75 6.94 4.20 -6.83
C MET A 75 5.48 3.99 -7.18
N GLU A 76 5.22 3.76 -8.46
CA GLU A 76 3.91 3.40 -8.96
C GLU A 76 3.92 1.91 -9.28
N PHE A 77 2.88 1.23 -8.84
CA PHE A 77 2.68 -0.18 -9.12
C PHE A 77 1.38 -0.34 -9.91
N PRO A 78 1.43 -0.96 -11.10
CA PRO A 78 0.21 -1.20 -11.85
C PRO A 78 -0.69 -2.16 -11.08
N VAL A 79 -1.95 -1.77 -10.92
CA VAL A 79 -3.00 -2.64 -10.39
C VAL A 79 -3.65 -3.34 -11.57
N PHE A 80 -3.69 -4.67 -11.53
CA PHE A 80 -4.26 -5.49 -12.59
C PHE A 80 -5.50 -6.21 -12.10
N LEU A 81 -6.51 -6.28 -12.95
CA LEU A 81 -7.56 -7.29 -12.84
C LEU A 81 -7.05 -8.60 -13.43
N ALA A 82 -7.15 -9.69 -12.68
CA ALA A 82 -6.70 -11.01 -13.11
C ALA A 82 -7.76 -12.07 -12.82
N TRP A 83 -7.90 -13.03 -13.72
CA TRP A 83 -8.79 -14.18 -13.57
C TRP A 83 -8.09 -15.46 -14.08
N ARG A 84 -8.69 -16.61 -13.77
CA ARG A 84 -8.18 -17.89 -14.25
C ARG A 84 -8.30 -17.96 -15.77
N ARG A 85 -7.28 -18.50 -16.42
CA ARG A 85 -7.25 -18.69 -17.88
C ARG A 85 -8.43 -19.51 -18.42
N ASP A 86 -8.94 -20.44 -17.61
CA ASP A 86 -10.04 -21.33 -17.97
C ASP A 86 -11.42 -20.86 -17.48
N MET A 87 -11.53 -19.59 -17.05
CA MET A 87 -12.80 -19.03 -16.64
C MET A 87 -13.74 -18.87 -17.85
N PRO A 88 -14.99 -19.38 -17.80
CA PRO A 88 -15.96 -19.15 -18.86
C PRO A 88 -16.24 -17.66 -19.06
N GLU A 89 -16.38 -17.24 -20.32
CA GLU A 89 -16.78 -15.87 -20.65
C GLU A 89 -18.16 -15.57 -20.08
N HIS A 90 -18.32 -14.40 -19.45
CA HIS A 90 -19.58 -13.93 -18.93
C HIS A 90 -19.76 -12.45 -19.31
N PRO A 91 -20.88 -12.03 -19.94
CA PRO A 91 -21.07 -10.67 -20.44
C PRO A 91 -20.83 -9.56 -19.39
N ALA A 92 -21.14 -9.83 -18.12
CA ALA A 92 -20.87 -8.90 -17.02
C ALA A 92 -19.37 -8.57 -16.82
N PHE A 93 -18.43 -9.34 -17.38
CA PHE A 93 -17.01 -8.97 -17.37
C PHE A 93 -16.72 -7.75 -18.24
N ASP A 94 -17.33 -7.67 -19.41
CA ASP A 94 -17.16 -6.54 -20.31
C ASP A 94 -17.72 -5.27 -19.66
N ASP A 95 -18.89 -5.40 -19.01
CA ASP A 95 -19.49 -4.32 -18.23
C ASP A 95 -18.59 -3.89 -17.07
N LEU A 96 -18.01 -4.84 -16.31
CA LEU A 96 -17.07 -4.54 -15.23
C LEU A 96 -15.82 -3.81 -15.75
N LEU A 97 -15.21 -4.32 -16.82
CA LEU A 97 -14.03 -3.71 -17.44
C LEU A 97 -14.32 -2.29 -17.95
N ALA A 98 -15.52 -2.04 -18.46
CA ALA A 98 -15.96 -0.70 -18.87
C ALA A 98 -16.08 0.29 -17.68
N THR A 99 -16.18 -0.20 -16.44
CA THR A 99 -16.14 0.65 -15.24
C THR A 99 -14.72 0.93 -14.72
N ALA A 100 -13.69 0.33 -15.34
CA ALA A 100 -12.32 0.56 -14.89
C ALA A 100 -11.98 2.05 -14.96
N PRO A 101 -11.37 2.62 -13.91
CA PRO A 101 -10.99 4.02 -13.91
C PRO A 101 -10.02 4.30 -15.06
N SER A 102 -10.29 5.36 -15.81
CA SER A 102 -9.36 5.88 -16.81
C SER A 102 -8.11 6.38 -16.09
N THR A 103 -7.01 5.64 -16.19
CA THR A 103 -5.69 6.05 -15.68
C THR A 103 -5.16 7.27 -16.41
#